data_AF-A0A2S9G3L6-F1
#
_entry.id   AF-A0A2S9G3L6-F1
#
_cell.length_a   1.000
_cell.length_b   1.000
_cell.length_c   1.000
_cell.angle_alpha   90.00
_cell.angle_beta   90.00
_cell.angle_gamma   90.00
#
_symmetry.space_group_name_H-M   'P 1'
#
loop_
_entity.id
_entity.type
_entity.pdbx_description
1 polymer ?
#
loop_
_entity_poly.entity_id
_entity_poly.type
_entity_poly.pdbx_seq_one_letter_code
_entity_poly.pdbx_strand_id
1 'polypeptide(L)'
;MALSEQAERAALEAGIDPLTVELVRIRASQLNGCGFCLRMHVRDALAKGESIDRIAVLPAWRETGYFSPAERAALAIAEEITHI
;
A
#
# COMPACT_ATOMS: atom_id res chain seq x y z
N MET A 1 2.03 4.46 17.63
CA MET A 1 2.68 4.49 16.31
C MET A 1 3.98 3.69 16.18
N ALA A 2 4.53 3.10 17.25
CA ALA A 2 5.79 2.33 17.19
C ALA A 2 5.74 1.10 16.25
N LEU A 3 4.58 0.43 16.13
CA LEU A 3 4.45 -0.74 15.27
C LEU A 3 4.56 -0.39 13.77
N SER A 4 4.03 0.77 13.36
CA SER A 4 4.09 1.21 11.96
C SER A 4 5.53 1.55 11.54
N GLU A 5 6.30 2.18 12.44
CA GLU A 5 7.72 2.48 12.22
C GLU A 5 8.57 1.20 12.14
N GLN A 6 8.27 0.20 12.99
CA GLN A 6 8.95 -1.09 12.94
C GLN A 6 8.68 -1.82 11.61
N ALA A 7 7.42 -1.81 11.14
CA ALA A 7 7.07 -2.42 9.86
C ALA A 7 7.79 -1.72 8.69
N GLU A 8 7.89 -0.40 8.72
CA GLU A 8 8.60 0.38 7.68
C GLU A 8 10.09 0.09 7.69
N ARG A 9 10.72 0.04 8.87
CA ARG A 9 12.14 -0.32 9.00
C ARG A 9 12.41 -1.74 8.50
N ALA A 10 11.57 -2.70 8.87
CA ALA A 10 11.70 -4.08 8.40
C ALA A 10 11.56 -4.18 6.87
N ALA A 11 10.64 -3.41 6.27
CA ALA A 11 10.49 -3.36 4.82
C ALA A 11 11.74 -2.78 4.13
N LEU A 12 12.30 -1.70 4.67
CA LEU A 12 13.55 -1.10 4.17
C LEU A 12 14.74 -2.07 4.28
N GLU A 13 14.89 -2.73 5.43
CA GLU A 13 15.94 -3.74 5.65
C GLU A 13 15.80 -4.94 4.70
N ALA A 14 14.57 -5.29 4.32
CA ALA A 14 14.27 -6.33 3.33
C ALA A 14 14.41 -5.85 1.86
N GLY A 15 14.77 -4.58 1.62
CA GLY A 15 14.91 -4.01 0.28
C GLY A 15 13.58 -3.79 -0.45
N ILE A 16 12.47 -3.70 0.28
CA ILE A 16 11.15 -3.40 -0.31
C ILE A 16 11.08 -1.90 -0.62
N ASP A 17 10.58 -1.58 -1.81
CA ASP A 17 10.38 -0.20 -2.24
C ASP A 17 9.41 0.53 -1.28
N PRO A 18 9.78 1.72 -0.76
CA PRO A 18 8.89 2.55 0.06
C PRO A 18 7.51 2.84 -0.57
N LEU A 19 7.41 2.91 -1.90
CA LEU A 19 6.13 3.03 -2.60
C LEU A 19 5.29 1.77 -2.46
N THR A 20 5.89 0.59 -2.52
CA THR A 20 5.16 -0.67 -2.31
C THR A 20 4.56 -0.73 -0.91
N VAL A 21 5.27 -0.22 0.10
CA VAL A 21 4.76 -0.10 1.47
C VAL A 21 3.54 0.82 1.55
N GLU A 22 3.57 1.97 0.86
CA GLU A 22 2.40 2.85 0.83
C GLU A 22 1.21 2.23 0.07
N LEU A 23 1.42 1.52 -1.04
CA LEU A 23 0.35 0.82 -1.74
C LEU A 23 -0.35 -0.20 -0.85
N VAL A 24 0.41 -0.97 -0.06
CA VAL A 24 -0.13 -1.90 0.94
C VAL A 24 -0.93 -1.15 2.02
N ARG A 25 -0.40 -0.06 2.55
CA ARG A 25 -1.08 0.77 3.57
C ARG A 25 -2.38 1.38 3.05
N ILE A 26 -2.39 1.89 1.81
CA ILE A 26 -3.59 2.40 1.14
C ILE A 26 -4.60 1.26 0.99
N ARG A 27 -4.19 0.09 0.48
CA ARG A 27 -5.11 -1.03 0.24
C ARG A 27 -5.72 -1.56 1.53
N ALA A 28 -4.91 -1.77 2.57
CA ALA A 28 -5.40 -2.16 3.89
C ALA A 28 -6.36 -1.10 4.47
N SER A 29 -6.07 0.19 4.30
CA SER A 29 -6.94 1.28 4.75
C SER A 29 -8.28 1.32 4.02
N GLN A 30 -8.29 1.02 2.71
CA GLN A 30 -9.52 0.90 1.91
C GLN A 30 -10.40 -0.24 2.41
N LEU A 31 -9.81 -1.42 2.66
CA LEU A 31 -10.54 -2.56 3.21
C LEU A 31 -11.10 -2.24 4.59
N ASN A 32 -10.26 -1.67 5.48
CA ASN A 32 -10.63 -1.27 6.84
C ASN A 32 -11.61 -0.09 6.93
N GLY A 33 -11.92 0.58 5.82
CA GLY A 33 -12.75 1.78 5.83
C GLY A 33 -12.17 2.95 6.64
N CYS A 34 -10.85 2.98 6.88
CA CYS A 34 -10.21 4.02 7.68
C CYS A 34 -9.94 5.29 6.85
N GLY A 35 -10.87 6.25 6.85
CA GLY A 35 -10.74 7.49 6.09
C GLY A 35 -9.53 8.36 6.48
N PHE A 36 -9.16 8.38 7.77
CA PHE A 36 -7.96 9.08 8.24
C PHE A 36 -6.68 8.45 7.66
N CYS A 37 -6.54 7.13 7.79
CA CYS A 37 -5.39 6.38 7.29
C CYS A 37 -5.27 6.54 5.77
N LEU A 38 -6.39 6.41 5.06
CA LEU A 38 -6.42 6.54 3.61
C LEU A 38 -5.91 7.91 3.15
N ARG A 39 -6.38 9.01 3.77
CA ARG A 39 -5.91 10.37 3.44
C ARG A 39 -4.41 10.52 3.69
N MET A 40 -3.91 10.01 4.81
CA MET A 40 -2.49 10.09 5.17
C MET A 40 -1.61 9.35 4.15
N HIS A 41 -1.90 8.07 3.90
CA HIS A 41 -1.08 7.23 3.04
C HIS A 41 -1.16 7.62 1.56
N VAL A 42 -2.31 8.08 1.07
CA VAL A 42 -2.41 8.65 -0.28
C VAL A 42 -1.49 9.87 -0.43
N ARG A 43 -1.50 10.80 0.53
CA ARG A 43 -0.62 11.98 0.47
C ARG A 43 0.85 11.59 0.49
N ASP A 44 1.22 10.64 1.33
CA ASP A 44 2.61 10.22 1.49
C ASP A 44 3.09 9.43 0.26
N ALA A 45 2.23 8.64 -0.39
CA ALA A 45 2.51 7.99 -1.68
C ALA A 45 2.72 9.01 -2.81
N LEU A 46 1.85 10.02 -2.91
CA LEU A 46 1.99 11.11 -3.88
C LEU A 46 3.31 11.88 -3.67
N ALA A 47 3.70 12.14 -2.43
CA ALA A 47 4.98 12.77 -2.10
C ALA A 47 6.20 11.92 -2.51
N LYS A 48 6.05 10.60 -2.61
CA LYS A 48 7.06 9.63 -3.07
C LYS A 48 7.01 9.39 -4.59
N GLY A 49 6.14 10.09 -5.33
CA GLY A 49 6.07 10.02 -6.80
C GLY A 49 5.05 9.04 -7.37
N GLU A 50 4.14 8.49 -6.55
CA GLU A 50 3.03 7.69 -7.07
C GLU A 50 2.03 8.55 -7.87
N SER A 51 1.31 7.91 -8.78
CA SER A 51 0.28 8.54 -9.61
C SER A 51 -1.12 8.41 -9.00
N ILE A 52 -1.93 9.44 -9.19
CA ILE A 52 -3.36 9.42 -8.81
C ILE A 52 -4.09 8.30 -9.57
N ASP A 53 -3.74 8.05 -10.83
CA ASP A 53 -4.34 7.01 -11.67
C ASP A 53 -4.15 5.62 -11.06
N ARG A 54 -2.91 5.25 -10.70
CA ARG A 54 -2.61 3.97 -10.02
C ARG A 54 -3.32 3.85 -8.68
N ILE A 55 -3.40 4.93 -7.89
CA ILE A 55 -4.12 4.93 -6.62
C ILE A 55 -5.63 4.71 -6.84
N ALA A 56 -6.21 5.33 -7.85
CA ALA A 56 -7.64 5.22 -8.16
C ALA A 56 -8.04 3.79 -8.56
N VAL A 57 -7.19 3.09 -9.31
CA VAL A 57 -7.42 1.71 -9.75
C VAL A 57 -6.90 0.64 -8.77
N LEU A 58 -6.25 1.04 -7.68
CA LEU A 58 -5.71 0.12 -6.68
C LEU A 58 -6.74 -0.88 -6.12
N PRO A 59 -8.02 -0.54 -5.87
CA PRO A 59 -9.01 -1.53 -5.46
C PRO A 59 -9.25 -2.66 -6.47
N ALA A 60 -8.95 -2.41 -7.74
CA ALA A 60 -9.14 -3.34 -8.86
C ALA A 60 -7.79 -3.85 -9.41
N TRP A 61 -6.71 -3.77 -8.62
CA TRP A 61 -5.33 -4.01 -9.07
C TRP A 61 -5.12 -5.33 -9.85
N ARG A 62 -5.86 -6.39 -9.50
CA ARG A 62 -5.75 -7.72 -10.14
C ARG A 62 -6.09 -7.69 -11.64
N GLU A 63 -7.02 -6.81 -12.02
CA GLU A 63 -7.52 -6.63 -13.39
C GLU A 63 -6.68 -5.61 -14.19
N THR A 64 -5.60 -5.08 -13.61
CA THR A 64 -4.76 -4.07 -14.25
C THR A 64 -3.35 -4.57 -14.56
N GLY A 65 -2.69 -3.92 -15.52
CA GLY A 65 -1.28 -4.12 -15.86
C GLY A 65 -0.32 -3.12 -15.19
N TYR A 66 -0.81 -2.27 -14.29
CA TYR A 66 0.00 -1.17 -13.74
C TYR A 66 1.03 -1.62 -12.72
N PHE A 67 0.74 -2.68 -11.95
CA PHE A 67 1.54 -3.11 -10.81
C PHE A 67 2.50 -4.25 -11.17
N SER A 68 3.74 -4.12 -10.74
CA SER A 68 4.81 -5.11 -10.89
C SER A 68 4.48 -6.41 -10.15
N PRO A 69 5.15 -7.54 -10.49
CA PRO A 69 4.95 -8.81 -9.79
C PRO A 69 5.17 -8.72 -8.27
N ALA A 70 6.16 -7.92 -7.82
CA ALA A 70 6.45 -7.72 -6.41
C ALA A 70 5.33 -6.95 -5.70
N GLU A 71 4.83 -5.87 -6.29
CA GLU A 71 3.68 -5.11 -5.76
C GLU A 71 2.42 -5.97 -5.70
N ARG A 72 2.15 -6.77 -6.75
CA ARG A 72 1.02 -7.71 -6.78
C ARG A 72 1.10 -8.75 -5.67
N ALA A 73 2.29 -9.28 -5.39
CA ALA A 73 2.50 -10.22 -4.29
C ALA A 73 2.26 -9.55 -2.92
N ALA A 74 2.77 -8.33 -2.73
CA ALA A 74 2.55 -7.57 -1.50
C ALA A 74 1.06 -7.22 -1.28
N LEU A 75 0.36 -6.81 -2.34
CA LEU A 75 -1.08 -6.52 -2.30
C LEU A 75 -1.91 -7.78 -2.03
N ALA A 76 -1.55 -8.92 -2.61
CA ALA A 76 -2.20 -10.19 -2.31
C ALA A 76 -2.06 -10.54 -0.83
N ILE A 77 -0.85 -10.47 -0.26
CA ILE A 77 -0.62 -10.70 1.17
C ILE A 77 -1.44 -9.73 2.03
N ALA A 78 -1.51 -8.45 1.64
CA ALA A 78 -2.28 -7.44 2.36
C ALA A 78 -3.78 -7.77 2.39
N GLU A 79 -4.36 -8.19 1.26
CA GLU A 79 -5.77 -8.59 1.16
C GLU A 79 -6.06 -9.87 1.96
N GLU A 80 -5.16 -10.86 1.93
CA GLU A 80 -5.32 -12.12 2.66
C GLU A 80 -5.16 -11.97 4.17
N ILE A 81 -4.44 -10.97 4.68
CA ILE A 81 -4.26 -10.76 6.13
C ILE A 81 -5.29 -9.76 6.68
N THR A 82 -5.77 -8.84 5.84
CA THR A 82 -6.75 -7.83 6.24
C THR A 82 -8.16 -8.44 6.23
N HIS A 83 -8.52 -9.08 7.33
CA HIS A 83 -9.87 -9.52 7.62
C HIS A 83 -10.49 -8.62 8.68
N ILE A 84 -11.73 -8.17 8.44
CA ILE A 84 -12.52 -7.35 9.37
C ILE A 84 -13.75 -8.15 9.77
#